data_AF-A0A183P2T2-F1
#
_entry.id   AF-A0A183P2T2-F1
#
_cell.length_a   1.000
_cell.length_b   1.000
_cell.length_c   1.000
_cell.angle_alpha   90.00
_cell.angle_beta   90.00
_cell.angle_gamma   90.00
#
_symmetry.space_group_name_H-M   'P 1'
#
loop_
_entity.id
_entity.type
_entity.pdbx_description
1 polymer ?
#
loop_
_entity_poly.entity_id
_entity_poly.type
_entity_poly.pdbx_seq_one_letter_code
_entity_poly.pdbx_strand_id
1 'polypeptide(L)'
;MNLVLSTFLKVLNLNDLNKCHDSLLKACKQLESVAYRLAGQPFTMDSPKEISKVLFKWLHLPQITDPNDLIMNRKRNQSYLLNGRNRSSHLPKATNTLLSKLTNLHPLPAVIMEWRHINGILEKIFNSLVSTCRLIHTSSIEDQPLRISPTYDVYTATGRIISIMPNLQSVPKDIIIDWSKLHYKSTTVDNNNLNNNSEKWTSPFDQILSELPKSIETIKPRCAFHAPVGGLLISGDFCQLELRLLAYFSKDVELLKLLSVVEHSGRIVDQSIEPNSESDAFKKLAAHWLNIPQPNQVTDVQRQQAKQLCYAILYGMGCQTLASQLNISQQNAQKLIDSFLNTYPGVQKFITTTVLTAHREGQIQTLNGHIRLLPALNSKTVFDSDTPYELNCNWSKKHDLRDHFAVIKAERQAVNNIIQGSASEIAKIAMLAVDQAIHSSNIPGYAHLVLHEHDELIYEIFPESSVKQFGALIRQTMSNTSKHCNINIPLPVKLRIGNNWSDLKQVNW
;
A
#
# COMPACT_ATOMS: atom_id res chain seq x y z
N MET A 1 -8.70 20.37 -14.64
CA MET A 1 -8.12 19.68 -13.47
C MET A 1 -7.85 20.62 -12.30
N ASN A 2 -7.06 21.70 -12.45
CA ASN A 2 -6.85 22.67 -11.37
C ASN A 2 -8.15 23.31 -10.83
N LEU A 3 -9.15 23.53 -11.69
CA LEU A 3 -10.50 23.98 -11.29
C LEU A 3 -11.28 22.95 -10.48
N VAL A 4 -11.15 21.66 -10.83
CA VAL A 4 -11.77 20.57 -10.07
C VAL A 4 -11.07 20.47 -8.72
N LEU A 5 -9.74 20.56 -8.68
CA LEU A 5 -8.94 20.41 -7.47
C LEU A 5 -8.95 21.61 -6.50
N SER A 6 -9.48 22.77 -6.91
CA SER A 6 -9.42 24.01 -6.10
C SER A 6 -10.54 24.17 -5.08
N THR A 7 -11.57 23.32 -5.09
CA THR A 7 -12.81 23.52 -4.31
C THR A 7 -12.97 22.59 -3.11
N PHE A 8 -11.88 21.96 -2.63
CA PHE A 8 -12.01 20.85 -1.70
C PHE A 8 -11.84 21.27 -0.25
N LEU A 9 -12.94 21.20 0.49
CA LEU A 9 -13.02 21.51 1.90
C LEU A 9 -13.64 20.31 2.62
N LYS A 10 -12.93 19.67 3.54
CA LYS A 10 -13.52 18.63 4.41
C LYS A 10 -13.98 19.24 5.72
N VAL A 11 -15.21 18.96 6.17
CA VAL A 11 -15.61 19.28 7.54
C VAL A 11 -14.79 18.41 8.50
N LEU A 12 -14.03 19.06 9.38
CA LEU A 12 -13.15 18.38 10.33
C LEU A 12 -13.64 18.60 11.75
N ASN A 13 -13.82 17.50 12.49
CA ASN A 13 -13.99 17.53 13.93
C ASN A 13 -12.60 17.50 14.60
N LEU A 14 -12.11 18.67 15.02
CA LEU A 14 -10.81 18.82 15.66
C LEU A 14 -10.72 18.03 16.99
N ASN A 15 -11.82 17.89 17.71
CA ASN A 15 -11.83 17.14 18.98
C ASN A 15 -11.56 15.66 18.76
N ASP A 16 -12.16 15.05 17.73
CA ASP A 16 -11.92 13.63 17.43
C ASP A 16 -10.50 13.38 16.93
N LEU A 17 -9.94 14.33 16.15
CA LEU A 17 -8.54 14.26 15.72
C LEU A 17 -7.58 14.39 16.92
N ASN A 18 -7.82 15.34 17.83
CA ASN A 18 -7.01 15.53 19.04
C ASN A 18 -7.09 14.29 19.96
N LYS A 19 -8.27 13.70 20.15
CA LYS A 19 -8.41 12.43 20.90
C LYS A 19 -7.54 11.32 20.31
N CYS A 20 -7.56 11.16 18.98
CA CYS A 20 -6.72 10.16 18.31
C CYS A 20 -5.22 10.45 18.51
N HIS A 21 -4.81 11.71 18.35
CA HIS A 21 -3.44 12.14 18.59
C HIS A 21 -2.98 11.85 20.03
N ASP A 22 -3.79 12.21 21.01
CA ASP A 22 -3.46 12.06 22.43
C ASP A 22 -3.40 10.59 22.85
N SER A 23 -4.28 9.73 22.31
CA SER A 23 -4.20 8.28 22.50
C SER A 23 -2.89 7.70 21.95
N LEU A 24 -2.49 8.07 20.73
CA LEU A 24 -1.23 7.61 20.14
C LEU A 24 -0.02 8.11 20.93
N LEU A 25 -0.03 9.38 21.37
CA LEU A 25 1.04 9.96 22.18
C LEU A 25 1.16 9.25 23.54
N LYS A 26 0.02 8.92 24.17
CA LYS A 26 -0.02 8.13 25.40
C LYS A 26 0.58 6.74 25.19
N ALA A 27 0.22 6.06 24.10
CA ALA A 27 0.77 4.74 23.76
C ALA A 27 2.29 4.78 23.55
N CYS A 28 2.80 5.79 22.83
CA CYS A 28 4.25 6.00 22.67
C CYS A 28 4.97 6.17 24.01
N LYS A 29 4.44 7.00 24.92
CA LYS A 29 5.02 7.21 26.26
C LYS A 29 5.02 5.93 27.11
N GLN A 30 3.97 5.11 27.02
CA GLN A 30 3.90 3.82 27.72
C GLN A 30 4.96 2.83 27.20
N LEU A 31 5.08 2.71 25.87
CA LEU A 31 6.08 1.84 25.24
C LEU A 31 7.51 2.30 25.56
N GLU A 32 7.75 3.61 25.59
CA GLU A 32 9.05 4.20 25.94
C GLU A 32 9.44 3.90 27.40
N SER A 33 8.50 4.09 28.35
CA SER A 33 8.71 3.76 29.76
C SER A 33 9.04 2.27 29.96
N VAL A 34 8.32 1.38 29.28
CA VAL A 34 8.59 -0.06 29.29
C VAL A 34 9.95 -0.37 28.66
N ALA A 35 10.29 0.26 27.54
CA ALA A 35 11.58 0.05 26.87
C ALA A 35 12.76 0.42 27.79
N TYR A 36 12.66 1.50 28.56
CA TYR A 36 13.71 1.91 29.51
C TYR A 36 13.91 0.90 30.63
N ARG A 37 12.83 0.34 31.18
CA ARG A 37 12.93 -0.71 32.20
C ARG A 37 13.48 -2.01 31.63
N LEU A 38 13.07 -2.39 30.42
CA LEU A 38 13.59 -3.57 29.73
C LEU A 38 15.09 -3.45 29.39
N ALA A 39 15.55 -2.24 29.06
CA ALA A 39 16.97 -1.97 28.80
C ALA A 39 17.79 -1.74 30.09
N GLY A 40 17.13 -1.49 31.22
CA GLY A 40 17.74 -1.14 32.51
C GLY A 40 18.20 0.31 32.64
N GLN A 41 18.10 1.12 31.58
CA GLN A 41 18.49 2.54 31.56
C GLN A 41 17.77 3.31 30.43
N PRO A 42 17.60 4.63 30.54
CA PRO A 42 17.01 5.44 29.49
C PRO A 42 17.96 5.57 28.27
N PHE A 43 17.38 5.64 27.07
CA PHE A 43 18.10 5.82 25.80
C PHE A 43 17.20 6.48 24.75
N THR A 44 17.76 7.02 23.67
CA THR A 44 16.94 7.69 22.64
C THR A 44 16.32 6.66 21.70
N MET A 45 14.99 6.51 21.74
CA MET A 45 14.23 5.61 20.88
C MET A 45 14.25 6.02 19.40
N ASP A 46 14.44 7.30 19.09
CA ASP A 46 14.55 7.79 17.71
C ASP A 46 15.87 7.40 17.02
N SER A 47 16.94 7.17 17.79
CA SER A 47 18.28 6.99 17.25
C SER A 47 18.57 5.51 16.93
N PRO A 48 18.67 5.09 15.65
CA PRO A 48 18.95 3.70 15.31
C PRO A 48 20.31 3.24 15.83
N LYS A 49 21.27 4.17 15.98
CA LYS A 49 22.60 3.89 16.52
C LYS A 49 22.54 3.56 18.02
N GLU A 50 21.71 4.27 18.78
CA GLU A 50 21.54 4.00 20.21
C GLU A 50 20.80 2.70 20.44
N ILE A 51 19.72 2.44 19.67
CA ILE A 51 19.04 1.14 19.70
C ILE A 51 20.04 0.01 19.42
N SER A 52 20.89 0.12 18.40
CA SER A 52 21.92 -0.89 18.14
C SER A 52 22.89 -1.06 19.31
N LYS A 53 23.27 0.03 20.01
CA LYS A 53 24.12 -0.07 21.23
C LYS A 53 23.38 -0.82 22.34
N VAL A 54 22.12 -0.48 22.59
CA VAL A 54 21.29 -1.15 23.62
C VAL A 54 21.23 -2.65 23.35
N LEU A 55 20.85 -3.04 22.13
CA LEU A 55 20.63 -4.45 21.78
C LEU A 55 21.92 -5.28 21.84
N PHE A 56 23.03 -4.78 21.29
CA PHE A 56 24.23 -5.59 21.09
C PHE A 56 25.33 -5.35 22.12
N LYS A 57 25.39 -4.17 22.74
CA LYS A 57 26.39 -3.86 23.75
C LYS A 57 25.87 -3.97 25.18
N TRP A 58 24.62 -3.59 25.43
CA TRP A 58 24.05 -3.64 26.80
C TRP A 58 23.37 -4.98 27.07
N LEU A 59 22.50 -5.41 26.15
CA LEU A 59 21.76 -6.67 26.28
C LEU A 59 22.51 -7.88 25.70
N HIS A 60 23.65 -7.65 25.04
CA HIS A 60 24.50 -8.70 24.45
C HIS A 60 23.74 -9.69 23.55
N LEU A 61 22.70 -9.22 22.84
CA LEU A 61 21.95 -10.06 21.91
C LEU A 61 22.83 -10.51 20.72
N PRO A 62 22.54 -11.66 20.10
CA PRO A 62 23.34 -12.16 19.00
C PRO A 62 23.28 -11.22 17.80
N GLN A 63 24.45 -10.94 17.22
CA GLN A 63 24.56 -10.18 15.99
C GLN A 63 24.22 -11.09 14.80
N ILE A 64 22.93 -11.21 14.51
CA ILE A 64 22.45 -11.94 13.34
C ILE A 64 22.76 -11.08 12.11
N THR A 65 23.86 -11.36 11.43
CA THR A 65 24.20 -10.72 10.15
C THR A 65 23.41 -11.36 9.02
N ASP A 66 22.70 -10.54 8.24
CA ASP A 66 22.16 -11.01 6.96
C ASP A 66 23.32 -11.29 5.98
N PRO A 67 23.19 -12.29 5.08
CA PRO A 67 24.22 -12.60 4.08
C PRO A 67 24.64 -11.39 3.23
N ASN A 68 23.74 -10.44 3.01
CA ASN A 68 24.01 -9.18 2.28
C ASN A 68 24.92 -8.21 3.06
N ASP A 69 24.83 -8.20 4.39
CA ASP A 69 25.73 -7.39 5.24
C ASP A 69 27.14 -7.99 5.29
N LEU A 70 27.28 -9.32 5.15
CA LEU A 70 28.59 -9.97 4.98
C LEU A 70 29.29 -9.53 3.68
N ILE A 71 28.53 -9.30 2.60
CA ILE A 71 29.07 -8.85 1.29
C ILE A 71 29.52 -7.38 1.36
N MET A 72 28.72 -6.51 2.01
CA MET A 72 29.11 -5.11 2.28
C MET A 72 30.34 -5.01 3.18
N ASN A 73 30.43 -5.88 4.20
CA ASN A 73 31.59 -5.94 5.09
C ASN A 73 32.85 -6.48 4.38
N ARG A 74 32.72 -7.46 3.47
CA ARG A 74 33.84 -7.94 2.63
C ARG A 74 34.42 -6.86 1.72
N LYS A 75 33.58 -6.04 1.07
CA LYS A 75 34.05 -4.94 0.19
C LYS A 75 34.73 -3.79 0.94
N ARG A 76 34.26 -3.48 2.16
CA ARG A 76 34.97 -2.54 3.02
C ARG A 76 36.31 -3.10 3.47
N ASN A 77 36.41 -4.37 3.84
CA ASN A 77 37.70 -4.94 4.25
C ASN A 77 38.80 -4.88 3.17
N GLN A 78 38.44 -4.79 1.88
CA GLN A 78 39.41 -4.66 0.78
C GLN A 78 40.01 -3.24 0.64
N SER A 79 39.31 -2.19 1.10
CA SER A 79 39.80 -0.80 1.07
C SER A 79 40.68 -0.42 2.28
N TYR A 80 40.85 -1.34 3.24
CA TYR A 80 41.42 -1.04 4.57
C TYR A 80 42.78 -1.67 4.81
N LEU A 81 43.24 -2.57 3.93
CA LEU A 81 44.64 -3.03 3.92
C LEU A 81 45.64 -1.89 3.65
N LEU A 82 45.16 -0.72 3.22
CA LEU A 82 45.97 0.45 2.88
C LEU A 82 46.01 1.54 3.97
N ASN A 83 45.10 1.56 4.94
CA ASN A 83 45.01 2.66 5.93
C ASN A 83 44.74 2.13 7.35
N GLY A 84 45.81 1.94 8.13
CA GLY A 84 45.81 1.42 9.49
C GLY A 84 45.12 2.33 10.53
N ARG A 85 43.78 2.35 10.54
CA ARG A 85 42.99 2.96 11.62
C ARG A 85 42.25 1.91 12.44
N ASN A 86 42.35 2.03 13.76
CA ASN A 86 41.79 1.11 14.75
C ASN A 86 40.27 0.93 14.64
N ARG A 87 39.83 -0.31 14.91
CA ARG A 87 38.45 -0.81 14.87
C ARG A 87 37.51 0.04 15.75
N SER A 88 36.53 0.69 15.16
CA SER A 88 35.21 0.82 15.80
C SER A 88 34.40 -0.39 15.34
N SER A 89 34.08 -1.32 16.23
CA SER A 89 33.18 -2.45 15.95
C SER A 89 31.84 -1.90 15.43
N HIS A 90 31.62 -1.94 14.12
CA HIS A 90 30.40 -1.41 13.53
C HIS A 90 29.25 -2.35 13.88
N LEU A 91 28.38 -1.92 14.80
CA LEU A 91 27.21 -2.69 15.19
C LEU A 91 26.25 -2.82 13.99
N PRO A 92 25.52 -3.95 13.86
CA PRO A 92 24.46 -4.08 12.88
C PRO A 92 23.43 -2.95 13.00
N LYS A 93 22.87 -2.50 11.87
CA LYS A 93 21.77 -1.52 11.88
C LYS A 93 20.51 -2.18 12.43
N ALA A 94 19.85 -1.53 13.38
CA ALA A 94 18.58 -1.99 13.92
C ALA A 94 17.41 -1.78 12.93
N THR A 95 17.39 -2.52 11.81
CA THR A 95 16.27 -2.58 10.87
C THR A 95 15.13 -3.41 11.44
N ASN A 96 13.88 -3.18 11.01
CA ASN A 96 12.74 -3.97 11.48
C ASN A 96 12.88 -5.47 11.14
N THR A 97 13.57 -5.81 10.05
CA THR A 97 13.89 -7.20 9.68
C THR A 97 14.86 -7.89 10.65
N LEU A 98 15.77 -7.13 11.25
CA LEU A 98 16.67 -7.63 12.28
C LEU A 98 15.94 -7.75 13.62
N LEU A 99 15.15 -6.73 13.96
CA LEU A 99 14.36 -6.72 15.19
C LEU A 99 13.38 -7.90 15.23
N SER A 100 12.71 -8.22 14.11
CA SER A 100 11.78 -9.36 14.02
C SER A 100 12.45 -10.72 14.22
N LYS A 101 13.76 -10.85 13.98
CA LYS A 101 14.51 -12.08 14.29
C LYS A 101 14.91 -12.16 15.77
N LEU A 102 14.98 -11.01 16.44
CA LEU A 102 15.40 -10.90 17.85
C LEU A 102 14.22 -10.94 18.84
N THR A 103 12.96 -10.84 18.35
CA THR A 103 11.75 -10.86 19.19
C THR A 103 11.58 -12.14 20.00
N ASN A 104 12.15 -13.26 19.56
CA ASN A 104 12.09 -14.53 20.28
C ASN A 104 13.04 -14.57 21.48
N LEU A 105 14.09 -13.74 21.46
CA LEU A 105 15.15 -13.73 22.44
C LEU A 105 14.92 -12.70 23.54
N HIS A 106 14.31 -11.57 23.19
CA HIS A 106 14.05 -10.49 24.13
C HIS A 106 12.77 -9.72 23.74
N PRO A 107 11.97 -9.21 24.71
CA PRO A 107 10.75 -8.45 24.40
C PRO A 107 11.04 -7.05 23.81
N LEU A 108 12.17 -6.42 24.17
CA LEU A 108 12.52 -5.06 23.73
C LEU A 108 12.44 -4.84 22.20
N PRO A 109 12.98 -5.72 21.32
CA PRO A 109 12.78 -5.62 19.88
C PRO A 109 11.33 -5.45 19.42
N ALA A 110 10.38 -6.18 20.03
CA ALA A 110 8.96 -6.06 19.69
C ALA A 110 8.39 -4.70 20.11
N VAL A 111 8.72 -4.26 21.34
CA VAL A 111 8.34 -2.93 21.88
C VAL A 111 8.88 -1.81 20.99
N ILE A 112 10.13 -1.91 20.53
CA ILE A 112 10.74 -0.91 19.64
C ILE A 112 10.03 -0.87 18.28
N MET A 113 9.69 -2.01 17.70
CA MET A 113 8.97 -2.04 16.42
C MET A 113 7.59 -1.40 16.53
N GLU A 114 6.85 -1.69 17.60
CA GLU A 114 5.54 -1.11 17.86
C GLU A 114 5.64 0.41 18.10
N TRP A 115 6.61 0.83 18.92
CA TRP A 115 6.86 2.26 19.16
C TRP A 115 7.22 3.00 17.87
N ARG A 116 8.08 2.42 17.01
CA ARG A 116 8.43 3.00 15.70
C ARG A 116 7.23 3.10 14.77
N HIS A 117 6.33 2.12 14.84
CA HIS A 117 5.10 2.14 14.05
C HIS A 117 4.21 3.33 14.46
N ILE A 118 3.93 3.47 15.76
CA ILE A 118 3.08 4.53 16.30
C ILE A 118 3.73 5.92 16.12
N ASN A 119 5.01 6.07 16.48
CA ASN A 119 5.74 7.33 16.34
C ASN A 119 5.84 7.75 14.87
N GLY A 120 6.05 6.80 13.96
CA GLY A 120 6.04 7.05 12.52
C GLY A 120 4.70 7.57 12.00
N ILE A 121 3.57 7.14 12.60
CA ILE A 121 2.24 7.67 12.27
C ILE A 121 2.05 9.08 12.85
N LEU A 122 2.45 9.29 14.10
CA LEU A 122 2.38 10.61 14.76
C LEU A 122 3.13 11.68 13.96
N GLU A 123 4.43 11.45 13.70
CA GLU A 123 5.29 12.43 13.03
C GLU A 123 4.87 12.71 11.58
N LYS A 124 4.51 11.67 10.82
CA LYS A 124 4.23 11.82 9.39
C LYS A 124 2.82 12.30 9.06
N ILE A 125 1.86 12.03 9.94
CA ILE A 125 0.43 12.25 9.65
C ILE A 125 -0.15 13.26 10.64
N PHE A 126 -0.15 12.94 11.93
CA PHE A 126 -0.87 13.75 12.92
C PHE A 126 -0.22 15.10 13.19
N ASN A 127 1.11 15.17 13.33
CA ASN A 127 1.79 16.43 13.60
C ASN A 127 1.53 17.45 12.47
N SER A 128 1.61 17.01 11.21
CA SER A 128 1.28 17.86 10.06
C SER A 128 -0.21 18.23 10.04
N LEU A 129 -1.12 17.28 10.26
CA LEU A 129 -2.56 17.55 10.25
C LEU A 129 -2.96 18.54 11.33
N VAL A 130 -2.61 18.24 12.58
CA VAL A 130 -3.01 19.03 13.75
C VAL A 130 -2.42 20.44 13.68
N SER A 131 -1.16 20.59 13.24
CA SER A 131 -0.55 21.91 13.04
C SER A 131 -1.28 22.74 11.99
N THR A 132 -1.60 22.17 10.82
CA THR A 132 -2.41 22.86 9.81
C THR A 132 -3.79 23.24 10.36
N CYS A 133 -4.44 22.34 11.10
CA CYS A 133 -5.76 22.59 11.67
C CYS A 133 -5.74 23.76 12.67
N ARG A 134 -4.73 23.83 13.53
CA ARG A 134 -4.57 24.91 14.50
C ARG A 134 -4.38 26.27 13.82
N LEU A 135 -3.60 26.33 12.74
CA LEU A 135 -3.39 27.56 11.96
C LEU A 135 -4.68 28.07 11.31
N ILE A 136 -5.53 27.15 10.81
CA ILE A 136 -6.81 27.50 10.22
C ILE A 136 -7.80 27.93 11.31
N HIS A 137 -7.83 27.22 12.44
CA HIS A 137 -8.70 27.52 13.57
C HIS A 137 -8.45 28.92 14.16
N THR A 138 -7.19 29.37 14.23
CA THR A 138 -6.88 30.74 14.68
C THR A 138 -7.35 31.83 13.72
N SER A 139 -7.67 31.46 12.48
CA SER A 139 -8.04 32.38 11.40
C SER A 139 -9.54 32.35 11.07
N SER A 140 -10.31 31.47 11.70
CA SER A 140 -11.73 31.23 11.39
C SER A 140 -12.67 31.87 12.40
N ILE A 141 -13.88 32.21 11.94
CA ILE A 141 -14.98 32.76 12.74
C ILE A 141 -15.56 31.63 13.60
N GLU A 142 -15.85 31.90 14.88
CA GLU A 142 -16.20 30.90 15.92
C GLU A 142 -17.40 29.98 15.58
N ASP A 143 -18.25 30.35 14.62
CA ASP A 143 -19.50 29.64 14.30
C ASP A 143 -19.45 28.75 13.05
N GLN A 144 -18.32 28.65 12.32
CA GLN A 144 -18.22 27.78 11.15
C GLN A 144 -17.43 26.49 11.42
N PRO A 145 -17.88 25.35 10.89
CA PRO A 145 -17.15 24.10 11.02
C PRO A 145 -15.78 24.22 10.36
N LEU A 146 -14.73 23.81 11.09
CA LEU A 146 -13.37 23.83 10.61
C LEU A 146 -13.26 23.02 9.32
N ARG A 147 -12.73 23.65 8.26
CA ARG A 147 -12.50 22.99 6.98
C ARG A 147 -11.02 23.00 6.63
N ILE A 148 -10.51 21.85 6.19
CA ILE A 148 -9.14 21.74 5.70
C ILE A 148 -9.12 21.51 4.19
N SER A 149 -8.15 22.13 3.53
CA SER A 149 -7.93 21.99 2.10
C SER A 149 -6.47 21.63 1.84
N PRO A 150 -6.17 20.44 1.30
CA PRO A 150 -4.82 20.10 0.89
C PRO A 150 -4.50 20.72 -0.48
N THR A 151 -3.23 21.04 -0.70
CA THR A 151 -2.72 21.37 -2.03
C THR A 151 -2.44 20.08 -2.80
N TYR A 152 -2.80 20.01 -4.07
CA TYR A 152 -2.53 18.84 -4.90
C TYR A 152 -1.36 19.07 -5.85
N ASP A 153 -0.49 18.07 -5.94
CA ASP A 153 0.59 18.01 -6.92
C ASP A 153 0.33 16.86 -7.90
N VAL A 154 0.56 17.11 -9.18
CA VAL A 154 0.35 16.19 -10.30
C VAL A 154 1.67 15.78 -10.97
N TYR A 155 2.81 16.34 -10.54
CA TYR A 155 4.14 16.10 -11.10
C TYR A 155 4.80 14.82 -10.55
N THR A 156 4.03 13.74 -10.42
CA THR A 156 4.61 12.44 -10.05
C THR A 156 5.04 11.66 -11.28
N ALA A 157 6.05 10.80 -11.13
CA ALA A 157 6.60 10.04 -12.25
C ALA A 157 5.61 9.03 -12.87
N THR A 158 4.53 8.66 -12.14
CA THR A 158 3.42 7.83 -12.65
C THR A 158 2.23 8.69 -13.10
N GLY A 159 2.27 10.01 -12.96
CA GLY A 159 1.13 10.88 -13.21
C GLY A 159 0.06 10.86 -12.12
N ARG A 160 0.22 10.09 -11.03
CA ARG A 160 -0.67 10.15 -9.85
C ARG A 160 -0.76 11.55 -9.26
N ILE A 161 -1.93 11.87 -8.73
CA ILE A 161 -2.17 13.09 -7.95
C ILE A 161 -1.82 12.80 -6.48
N ILE A 162 -1.01 13.65 -5.87
CA ILE A 162 -0.66 13.59 -4.45
C ILE A 162 -1.20 14.80 -3.69
N SER A 163 -1.67 14.59 -2.46
CA SER A 163 -2.02 15.70 -1.54
C SER A 163 -0.82 16.11 -0.68
N ILE A 164 -0.61 17.42 -0.53
CA ILE A 164 0.47 18.07 0.21
C ILE A 164 -0.15 19.09 1.17
N MET A 165 0.39 19.17 2.39
CA MET A 165 0.05 20.18 3.41
C MET A 165 -1.46 20.33 3.68
N PRO A 166 -2.11 19.35 4.32
CA PRO A 166 -1.57 18.07 4.78
C PRO A 166 -1.79 16.95 3.75
N ASN A 167 -1.01 15.87 3.84
CA ASN A 167 -1.23 14.71 2.99
C ASN A 167 -2.42 13.87 3.50
N LEU A 168 -3.61 14.10 2.96
CA LEU A 168 -4.81 13.36 3.36
C LEU A 168 -4.83 11.91 2.86
N GLN A 169 -4.10 11.62 1.77
CA GLN A 169 -4.00 10.26 1.22
C GLN A 169 -3.19 9.31 2.11
N SER A 170 -2.35 9.84 3.01
CA SER A 170 -1.58 9.00 3.94
C SER A 170 -2.32 8.70 5.25
N VAL A 171 -3.54 9.21 5.45
CA VAL A 171 -4.30 8.99 6.68
C VAL A 171 -4.72 7.51 6.78
N PRO A 172 -4.26 6.76 7.80
CA PRO A 172 -4.59 5.36 7.97
C PRO A 172 -6.09 5.18 8.18
N LYS A 173 -6.64 4.08 7.65
CA LYS A 173 -8.06 3.74 7.88
C LYS A 173 -8.32 3.44 9.35
N ASP A 174 -7.63 2.43 9.86
CA ASP A 174 -7.65 1.99 11.25
C ASP A 174 -6.20 1.82 11.70
N ILE A 175 -5.90 2.26 12.93
CA ILE A 175 -4.62 2.01 13.61
C ILE A 175 -4.92 1.02 14.72
N ILE A 176 -4.38 -0.19 14.59
CA ILE A 176 -4.60 -1.28 15.53
C ILE A 176 -3.33 -1.41 16.38
N ILE A 177 -3.46 -1.14 17.67
CA ILE A 177 -2.41 -1.36 18.66
C ILE A 177 -2.74 -2.65 19.39
N ASP A 178 -2.00 -3.71 19.04
CA ASP A 178 -2.19 -5.03 19.63
C ASP A 178 -1.20 -5.24 20.78
N TRP A 179 -1.59 -4.73 21.96
CA TRP A 179 -0.78 -4.85 23.15
C TRP A 179 -0.56 -6.31 23.58
N SER A 180 -1.51 -7.21 23.27
CA SER A 180 -1.46 -8.60 23.68
C SER A 180 -0.22 -9.32 23.11
N LYS A 181 0.19 -8.99 21.88
CA LYS A 181 1.37 -9.57 21.22
C LYS A 181 2.67 -9.29 21.96
N LEU A 182 2.76 -8.20 22.71
CA LEU A 182 3.99 -7.83 23.44
C LEU A 182 4.22 -8.71 24.68
N HIS A 183 3.18 -9.35 25.21
CA HIS A 183 3.27 -10.20 26.41
C HIS A 183 3.78 -11.62 26.14
N TYR A 184 3.89 -12.02 24.87
CA TYR A 184 4.27 -13.39 24.49
C TYR A 184 5.54 -13.40 23.64
N LYS A 185 6.26 -14.52 23.68
CA LYS A 185 7.34 -14.77 22.72
C LYS A 185 6.74 -15.01 21.34
N SER A 186 7.37 -14.43 20.32
CA SER A 186 7.04 -14.74 18.94
C SER A 186 7.46 -16.19 18.64
N THR A 187 6.52 -17.09 18.38
CA THR A 187 6.83 -18.43 17.88
C THR A 187 7.08 -18.34 16.37
N THR A 188 8.22 -18.87 15.89
CA THR A 188 8.41 -19.10 14.46
C THR A 188 7.38 -20.12 14.01
N VAL A 189 6.33 -19.65 13.32
CA VAL A 189 5.28 -20.52 12.80
C VAL A 189 5.78 -21.13 11.49
N ASP A 190 6.18 -22.41 11.53
CA ASP A 190 5.94 -23.31 10.41
C ASP A 190 4.42 -23.52 10.32
N ASN A 191 3.80 -23.05 9.23
CA ASN A 191 2.35 -22.94 9.01
C ASN A 191 1.55 -24.27 9.01
N ASN A 192 2.12 -25.38 9.48
CA ASN A 192 1.49 -26.71 9.41
C ASN A 192 0.95 -27.25 10.74
N ASN A 193 1.02 -26.52 11.86
CA ASN A 193 0.40 -26.94 13.12
C ASN A 193 -0.27 -25.77 13.85
N LEU A 194 -1.61 -25.72 13.82
CA LEU A 194 -2.48 -24.80 14.55
C LEU A 194 -2.57 -25.16 16.05
N ASN A 195 -1.44 -25.23 16.75
CA ASN A 195 -1.40 -25.22 18.21
C ASN A 195 -0.67 -23.95 18.67
N ASN A 196 -1.45 -22.92 19.01
CA ASN A 196 -1.00 -21.65 19.59
C ASN A 196 -0.45 -21.85 21.01
N ASN A 197 0.75 -22.44 21.13
CA ASN A 197 1.52 -22.41 22.37
C ASN A 197 2.40 -21.15 22.38
N SER A 198 1.79 -19.98 22.51
CA SER A 198 2.52 -18.73 22.72
C SER A 198 3.10 -18.73 24.13
N GLU A 199 4.39 -19.04 24.28
CA GLU A 199 5.08 -18.99 25.57
C GLU A 199 5.06 -17.56 26.13
N LYS A 200 4.59 -17.41 27.37
CA LYS A 200 4.72 -16.14 28.11
C LYS A 200 6.18 -15.88 28.47
N TRP A 201 6.54 -14.62 28.58
CA TRP A 201 7.82 -14.25 29.18
C TRP A 201 7.87 -14.68 30.65
N THR A 202 9.05 -15.06 31.12
CA THR A 202 9.29 -15.33 32.54
C THR A 202 9.66 -14.03 33.27
N SER A 203 9.59 -14.05 34.61
CA SER A 203 10.15 -12.97 35.43
C SER A 203 11.63 -12.74 35.09
N PRO A 204 12.12 -11.48 35.02
CA PRO A 204 11.47 -10.22 35.41
C PRO A 204 10.62 -9.57 34.31
N PHE A 205 10.65 -10.07 33.07
CA PHE A 205 10.01 -9.42 31.93
C PHE A 205 8.49 -9.39 32.02
N ASP A 206 7.86 -10.46 32.51
CA ASP A 206 6.40 -10.52 32.67
C ASP A 206 5.87 -9.42 33.60
N GLN A 207 6.60 -9.12 34.68
CA GLN A 207 6.24 -8.06 35.63
C GLN A 207 6.28 -6.69 34.96
N ILE A 208 7.35 -6.39 34.21
CA ILE A 208 7.50 -5.11 33.49
C ILE A 208 6.42 -4.97 32.41
N LEU A 209 6.14 -6.05 31.67
CA LEU A 209 5.16 -6.04 30.59
C LEU A 209 3.73 -5.97 31.12
N SER A 210 3.45 -6.45 32.34
CA SER A 210 2.12 -6.40 32.95
C SER A 210 1.55 -4.99 33.12
N GLU A 211 2.40 -3.97 33.06
CA GLU A 211 2.00 -2.56 33.04
C GLU A 211 1.32 -2.12 31.73
N LEU A 212 1.55 -2.86 30.64
CA LEU A 212 0.89 -2.61 29.37
C LEU A 212 -0.56 -3.15 29.38
N PRO A 213 -1.47 -2.49 28.66
CA PRO A 213 -2.82 -3.02 28.45
C PRO A 213 -2.78 -4.43 27.84
N LYS A 214 -3.81 -5.24 28.07
CA LYS A 214 -3.93 -6.57 27.44
C LYS A 214 -4.95 -6.60 26.30
N SER A 215 -5.76 -5.55 26.16
CA SER A 215 -6.78 -5.41 25.13
C SER A 215 -6.18 -4.91 23.82
N ILE A 216 -6.82 -5.25 22.70
CA ILE A 216 -6.53 -4.60 21.42
C ILE A 216 -7.20 -3.23 21.42
N GLU A 217 -6.46 -2.19 21.05
CA GLU A 217 -6.97 -0.84 20.90
C GLU A 217 -7.04 -0.48 19.42
N THR A 218 -8.19 0.03 18.96
CA THR A 218 -8.39 0.45 17.56
C THR A 218 -8.70 1.94 17.52
N ILE A 219 -7.81 2.71 16.91
CA ILE A 219 -7.94 4.15 16.71
C ILE A 219 -8.34 4.38 15.26
N LYS A 220 -9.33 5.26 15.02
CA LYS A 220 -9.93 5.50 13.69
C LYS A 220 -9.75 6.96 13.25
N PRO A 221 -8.59 7.38 12.74
CA PRO A 221 -8.33 8.79 12.40
C PRO A 221 -9.31 9.36 11.38
N ARG A 222 -9.82 8.51 10.46
CA ARG A 222 -10.76 8.93 9.41
C ARG A 222 -12.13 9.37 9.97
N CYS A 223 -12.46 9.07 11.24
CA CYS A 223 -13.73 9.51 11.82
C CYS A 223 -13.81 11.03 11.99
N ALA A 224 -12.67 11.73 12.07
CA ALA A 224 -12.65 13.18 12.22
C ALA A 224 -13.20 13.91 10.99
N PHE A 225 -13.24 13.28 9.81
CA PHE A 225 -13.67 13.91 8.55
C PHE A 225 -15.14 13.62 8.27
N HIS A 226 -15.98 14.65 8.38
CA HIS A 226 -17.43 14.58 8.29
C HIS A 226 -17.97 15.20 7.00
N ALA A 227 -19.19 14.80 6.65
CA ALA A 227 -20.07 15.54 5.76
C ALA A 227 -20.63 16.80 6.48
N PRO A 228 -21.09 17.82 5.73
CA PRO A 228 -21.81 18.95 6.29
C PRO A 228 -23.15 18.49 6.86
N VAL A 229 -23.69 19.28 7.79
CA VAL A 229 -25.00 19.00 8.39
C VAL A 229 -26.08 18.95 7.29
N GLY A 230 -26.83 17.85 7.23
CA GLY A 230 -27.85 17.60 6.20
C GLY A 230 -27.32 17.06 4.87
N GLY A 231 -26.03 16.71 4.79
CA GLY A 231 -25.40 16.05 3.64
C GLY A 231 -24.70 14.74 4.02
N LEU A 232 -24.20 14.03 3.01
CA LEU A 232 -23.47 12.77 3.16
C LEU A 232 -22.18 12.75 2.33
N LEU A 233 -21.23 11.92 2.74
CA LEU A 233 -20.11 11.52 1.91
C LEU A 233 -20.50 10.33 1.04
N ILE A 234 -20.11 10.35 -0.24
CA ILE A 234 -20.13 9.20 -1.13
C ILE A 234 -18.70 8.91 -1.58
N SER A 235 -18.29 7.65 -1.48
CA SER A 235 -17.07 7.13 -2.06
C SER A 235 -17.41 6.25 -3.26
N GLY A 236 -16.78 6.53 -4.41
CA GLY A 236 -16.76 5.65 -5.58
C GLY A 236 -15.36 5.05 -5.77
N ASP A 237 -15.26 3.74 -5.60
CA ASP A 237 -14.00 2.97 -5.58
C ASP A 237 -13.98 2.00 -6.77
N PHE A 238 -13.00 2.10 -7.68
CA PHE A 238 -12.87 1.16 -8.78
C PHE A 238 -12.48 -0.24 -8.27
N CYS A 239 -13.26 -1.25 -8.62
CA CYS A 239 -13.00 -2.62 -8.22
C CYS A 239 -11.78 -3.20 -8.95
N GLN A 240 -10.63 -3.23 -8.25
CA GLN A 240 -9.38 -3.86 -8.70
C GLN A 240 -8.85 -3.28 -10.03
N LEU A 241 -8.84 -1.95 -10.15
CA LEU A 241 -8.44 -1.24 -11.37
C LEU A 241 -7.11 -1.73 -11.96
N GLU A 242 -6.07 -1.83 -11.14
CA GLU A 242 -4.73 -2.25 -11.61
C GLU A 242 -4.69 -3.71 -12.10
N LEU A 243 -5.46 -4.61 -11.47
CA LEU A 243 -5.58 -6.01 -11.92
C LEU A 243 -6.29 -6.10 -13.27
N ARG A 244 -7.31 -5.27 -13.48
CA ARG A 244 -8.04 -5.19 -14.76
C ARG A 244 -7.16 -4.61 -15.87
N LEU A 245 -6.33 -3.63 -15.55
CA LEU A 245 -5.34 -3.09 -16.48
C LEU A 245 -4.26 -4.13 -16.80
N LEU A 246 -3.80 -4.89 -15.81
CA LEU A 246 -2.91 -6.01 -16.07
C LEU A 246 -3.53 -7.00 -17.05
N ALA A 247 -4.81 -7.37 -16.87
CA ALA A 247 -5.52 -8.24 -17.79
C ALA A 247 -5.63 -7.66 -19.21
N TYR A 248 -5.93 -6.36 -19.32
CA TYR A 248 -5.99 -5.65 -20.60
C TYR A 248 -4.64 -5.65 -21.33
N PHE A 249 -3.55 -5.25 -20.65
CA PHE A 249 -2.23 -5.16 -21.28
C PHE A 249 -1.62 -6.53 -21.57
N SER A 250 -1.82 -7.51 -20.67
CA SER A 250 -1.37 -8.88 -20.87
C SER A 250 -2.11 -9.61 -21.97
N LYS A 251 -3.37 -9.22 -22.23
CA LYS A 251 -4.30 -9.95 -23.11
C LYS A 251 -4.36 -11.44 -22.74
N ASP A 252 -4.16 -11.75 -21.47
CA ASP A 252 -4.19 -13.12 -20.97
C ASP A 252 -5.63 -13.64 -21.00
N VAL A 253 -5.84 -14.75 -21.70
CA VAL A 253 -7.17 -15.26 -22.01
C VAL A 253 -7.93 -15.66 -20.75
N GLU A 254 -7.27 -16.33 -19.81
CA GLU A 254 -7.90 -16.79 -18.57
C GLU A 254 -8.15 -15.62 -17.61
N LEU A 255 -7.19 -14.70 -17.47
CA LEU A 255 -7.38 -13.52 -16.63
C LEU A 255 -8.50 -12.62 -17.16
N LEU A 256 -8.57 -12.43 -18.49
CA LEU A 256 -9.68 -11.72 -19.13
C LEU A 256 -11.00 -12.43 -18.88
N LYS A 257 -11.10 -13.76 -19.04
CA LYS A 257 -12.34 -14.52 -18.75
C LYS A 257 -12.79 -14.33 -17.30
N LEU A 258 -11.87 -14.46 -16.33
CA LEU A 258 -12.17 -14.34 -14.90
C LEU A 258 -12.70 -12.95 -14.51
N LEU A 259 -12.18 -11.90 -15.15
CA LEU A 259 -12.51 -10.49 -14.87
C LEU A 259 -13.56 -9.90 -15.83
N SER A 260 -13.82 -10.59 -16.95
CA SER A 260 -14.92 -10.29 -17.86
C SER A 260 -16.22 -10.67 -17.19
N VAL A 261 -17.21 -9.80 -17.34
CA VAL A 261 -18.56 -10.08 -16.87
C VAL A 261 -19.31 -10.73 -18.00
N VAL A 262 -19.22 -12.05 -18.08
CA VAL A 262 -20.04 -12.87 -18.98
C VAL A 262 -21.04 -13.63 -18.12
N GLU A 263 -22.31 -13.24 -18.17
CA GLU A 263 -23.37 -14.16 -17.75
C GLU A 263 -23.49 -15.31 -18.76
N HIS A 264 -23.98 -16.46 -18.27
CA HIS A 264 -24.20 -17.71 -19.00
C HIS A 264 -25.15 -17.60 -20.21
N SER A 265 -25.66 -16.40 -20.52
CA SER A 265 -26.66 -16.12 -21.56
C SER A 265 -26.12 -15.37 -22.78
N GLY A 266 -24.83 -15.03 -22.84
CA GLY A 266 -24.19 -14.46 -24.03
C GLY A 266 -24.65 -13.05 -24.42
N ARG A 267 -25.40 -12.35 -23.57
CA ARG A 267 -25.77 -10.94 -23.77
C ARG A 267 -24.82 -10.02 -23.03
N ILE A 268 -24.31 -9.01 -23.74
CA ILE A 268 -23.61 -7.87 -23.15
C ILE A 268 -24.65 -7.05 -22.41
N VAL A 269 -24.73 -7.20 -21.09
CA VAL A 269 -25.48 -6.27 -20.24
C VAL A 269 -24.68 -4.97 -20.15
N ASP A 270 -25.40 -3.85 -20.10
CA ASP A 270 -24.84 -2.53 -19.86
C ASP A 270 -23.84 -2.58 -18.68
N GLN A 271 -22.78 -1.79 -18.76
CA GLN A 271 -21.62 -1.81 -17.83
C GLN A 271 -21.97 -1.36 -16.40
N SER A 272 -23.25 -1.28 -16.06
CA SER A 272 -23.86 -0.98 -14.77
C SER A 272 -24.12 -2.27 -13.96
N ILE A 273 -23.12 -3.15 -13.86
CA ILE A 273 -23.24 -4.36 -13.05
C ILE A 273 -23.21 -4.00 -11.56
N GLU A 274 -24.12 -4.62 -10.81
CA GLU A 274 -24.14 -4.52 -9.35
C GLU A 274 -22.84 -5.09 -8.75
N PRO A 275 -22.12 -4.34 -7.91
CA PRO A 275 -20.86 -4.79 -7.30
C PRO A 275 -20.98 -6.09 -6.46
N ASN A 276 -22.21 -6.46 -6.08
CA ASN A 276 -22.50 -7.62 -5.24
C ASN A 276 -22.61 -8.94 -6.00
N SER A 277 -22.77 -8.93 -7.33
CA SER A 277 -22.81 -10.16 -8.14
C SER A 277 -21.42 -10.62 -8.57
N GLU A 278 -20.42 -9.74 -8.48
CA GLU A 278 -19.04 -10.08 -8.77
C GLU A 278 -18.43 -10.82 -7.58
N SER A 279 -18.46 -12.16 -7.62
CA SER A 279 -17.69 -12.97 -6.68
C SER A 279 -16.25 -12.45 -6.65
N ASP A 280 -15.75 -12.16 -5.45
CA ASP A 280 -14.45 -11.55 -5.18
C ASP A 280 -13.37 -11.94 -6.23
N ALA A 281 -12.86 -10.95 -6.97
CA ALA A 281 -11.91 -11.18 -8.06
C ALA A 281 -10.67 -11.96 -7.61
N PHE A 282 -10.20 -11.77 -6.37
CA PHE A 282 -9.07 -12.53 -5.84
C PHE A 282 -9.46 -13.95 -5.44
N LYS A 283 -10.72 -14.21 -5.04
CA LYS A 283 -11.20 -15.59 -4.86
C LYS A 283 -11.30 -16.32 -6.20
N LYS A 284 -11.79 -15.67 -7.26
CA LYS A 284 -11.77 -16.22 -8.63
C LYS A 284 -10.34 -16.53 -9.10
N LEU A 285 -9.43 -15.57 -8.94
CA LEU A 285 -8.02 -15.72 -9.29
C LEU A 285 -7.36 -16.88 -8.53
N ALA A 286 -7.59 -16.95 -7.22
CA ALA A 286 -7.06 -18.01 -6.37
C ALA A 286 -7.65 -19.38 -6.72
N ALA A 287 -8.95 -19.45 -7.02
CA ALA A 287 -9.61 -20.70 -7.40
C ALA A 287 -9.01 -21.26 -8.69
N HIS A 288 -8.84 -20.42 -9.71
CA HIS A 288 -8.23 -20.83 -10.97
C HIS A 288 -6.76 -21.23 -10.79
N TRP A 289 -5.97 -20.43 -10.06
CA TRP A 289 -4.56 -20.72 -9.81
C TRP A 289 -4.32 -22.01 -9.00
N LEU A 290 -5.16 -22.28 -8.00
CA LEU A 290 -5.06 -23.46 -7.15
C LEU A 290 -5.87 -24.66 -7.65
N ASN A 291 -6.49 -24.56 -8.83
CA ASN A 291 -7.39 -25.57 -9.40
C ASN A 291 -8.54 -25.96 -8.44
N ILE A 292 -9.09 -25.00 -7.70
CA ILE A 292 -10.25 -25.19 -6.84
C ILE A 292 -11.53 -25.00 -7.69
N PRO A 293 -12.47 -25.96 -7.70
CA PRO A 293 -13.62 -25.93 -8.60
C PRO A 293 -14.53 -24.71 -8.49
N GLN A 294 -14.66 -24.13 -7.28
CA GLN A 294 -15.58 -23.03 -7.01
C GLN A 294 -14.90 -21.92 -6.16
N PRO A 295 -15.07 -20.63 -6.52
CA PRO A 295 -14.48 -19.51 -5.76
C PRO A 295 -14.90 -19.42 -4.29
N ASN A 296 -16.05 -19.97 -3.93
CA ASN A 296 -16.55 -19.97 -2.55
C ASN A 296 -15.78 -20.94 -1.63
N GLN A 297 -15.09 -21.93 -2.19
CA GLN A 297 -14.25 -22.88 -1.44
C GLN A 297 -12.86 -22.30 -1.11
N VAL A 298 -12.53 -21.13 -1.68
CA VAL A 298 -11.27 -20.43 -1.40
C VAL A 298 -11.32 -19.82 0.00
N THR A 299 -10.38 -20.25 0.85
CA THR A 299 -10.17 -19.69 2.19
C THR A 299 -9.66 -18.26 2.13
N ASP A 300 -9.92 -17.47 3.18
CA ASP A 300 -9.44 -16.07 3.21
C ASP A 300 -7.90 -15.98 3.21
N VAL A 301 -7.21 -16.99 3.74
CA VAL A 301 -5.74 -17.11 3.69
C VAL A 301 -5.27 -17.28 2.23
N GLN A 302 -5.88 -18.20 1.47
CA GLN A 302 -5.55 -18.41 0.06
C GLN A 302 -5.85 -17.17 -0.79
N ARG A 303 -7.00 -16.51 -0.53
CA ARG A 303 -7.34 -15.25 -1.17
C ARG A 303 -6.28 -14.17 -0.92
N GLN A 304 -5.85 -14.02 0.34
CA GLN A 304 -4.85 -13.03 0.71
C GLN A 304 -3.47 -13.35 0.11
N GLN A 305 -3.08 -14.63 0.06
CA GLN A 305 -1.86 -15.08 -0.59
C GLN A 305 -1.88 -14.78 -2.10
N ALA A 306 -2.98 -15.09 -2.79
CA ALA A 306 -3.14 -14.77 -4.21
C ALA A 306 -3.09 -13.26 -4.47
N LYS A 307 -3.73 -12.46 -3.61
CA LYS A 307 -3.66 -10.99 -3.66
C LYS A 307 -2.22 -10.49 -3.51
N GLN A 308 -1.48 -10.97 -2.51
CA GLN A 308 -0.09 -10.58 -2.27
C GLN A 308 0.81 -10.97 -3.44
N LEU A 309 0.66 -12.19 -3.97
CA LEU A 309 1.44 -12.67 -5.12
C LEU A 309 1.15 -11.85 -6.37
N CYS A 310 -0.12 -11.56 -6.65
CA CYS A 310 -0.53 -10.76 -7.80
C CYS A 310 0.09 -9.35 -7.76
N TYR A 311 -0.02 -8.64 -6.62
CA TYR A 311 0.60 -7.32 -6.48
C TYR A 311 2.13 -7.38 -6.45
N ALA A 312 2.71 -8.46 -5.92
CA ALA A 312 4.16 -8.67 -5.99
C ALA A 312 4.62 -8.75 -7.45
N ILE A 313 3.91 -9.49 -8.30
CA ILE A 313 4.22 -9.58 -9.73
C ILE A 313 3.98 -8.24 -10.43
N LEU A 314 2.84 -7.59 -10.16
CA LEU A 314 2.43 -6.32 -10.77
C LEU A 314 3.45 -5.20 -10.52
N TYR A 315 4.05 -5.16 -9.33
CA TYR A 315 5.06 -4.16 -8.96
C TYR A 315 6.51 -4.62 -9.18
N GLY A 316 6.71 -5.81 -9.78
CA GLY A 316 8.05 -6.37 -9.97
C GLY A 316 8.81 -6.58 -8.66
N MET A 317 8.09 -6.92 -7.59
CA MET A 317 8.66 -7.23 -6.28
C MET A 317 9.64 -8.40 -6.43
N GLY A 318 10.83 -8.24 -5.87
CA GLY A 318 11.82 -9.29 -5.94
C GLY A 318 11.44 -10.51 -5.10
N CYS A 319 11.82 -11.70 -5.57
CA CYS A 319 11.59 -12.98 -4.89
C CYS A 319 12.01 -12.96 -3.39
N GLN A 320 13.08 -12.25 -3.04
CA GLN A 320 13.53 -12.06 -1.64
C GLN A 320 12.52 -11.29 -0.78
N THR A 321 11.94 -10.21 -1.33
CA THR A 321 10.93 -9.40 -0.63
C THR A 321 9.64 -10.20 -0.45
N LEU A 322 9.22 -10.94 -1.49
CA LEU A 322 8.05 -11.82 -1.42
C LEU A 322 8.25 -12.93 -0.38
N ALA A 323 9.41 -13.58 -0.37
CA ALA A 323 9.78 -14.60 0.62
C ALA A 323 9.70 -14.07 2.05
N SER A 324 10.19 -12.84 2.26
CA SER A 324 10.13 -12.17 3.58
C SER A 324 8.70 -11.82 4.00
N GLN A 325 7.84 -11.41 3.06
CA GLN A 325 6.44 -11.06 3.36
C GLN A 325 5.58 -12.29 3.65
N LEU A 326 5.81 -13.39 2.92
CA LEU A 326 5.09 -14.64 3.09
C LEU A 326 5.69 -15.54 4.18
N ASN A 327 6.83 -15.16 4.78
CA ASN A 327 7.60 -15.98 5.71
C ASN A 327 7.92 -17.39 5.14
N ILE A 328 8.35 -17.44 3.88
CA ILE A 328 8.74 -18.69 3.19
C ILE A 328 10.18 -18.61 2.70
N SER A 329 10.77 -19.75 2.32
CA SER A 329 12.09 -19.77 1.69
C SER A 329 12.09 -19.06 0.33
N GLN A 330 13.24 -18.48 -0.07
CA GLN A 330 13.39 -17.85 -1.38
C GLN A 330 13.08 -18.83 -2.52
N GLN A 331 13.46 -20.11 -2.38
CA GLN A 331 13.15 -21.14 -3.38
C GLN A 331 11.64 -21.39 -3.50
N ASN A 332 10.91 -21.42 -2.40
CA ASN A 332 9.46 -21.59 -2.42
C ASN A 332 8.75 -20.36 -2.98
N ALA A 333 9.22 -19.16 -2.66
CA ALA A 333 8.71 -17.92 -3.26
C ALA A 333 8.89 -17.92 -4.78
N GLN A 334 10.04 -18.40 -5.28
CA GLN A 334 10.28 -18.54 -6.71
C GLN A 334 9.28 -19.51 -7.36
N LYS A 335 9.10 -20.70 -6.77
CA LYS A 335 8.13 -21.69 -7.26
C LYS A 335 6.71 -21.14 -7.32
N LEU A 336 6.32 -20.29 -6.37
CA LEU A 336 5.00 -19.64 -6.39
C LEU A 336 4.87 -18.64 -7.55
N ILE A 337 5.90 -17.81 -7.78
CA ILE A 337 5.93 -16.89 -8.92
C ILE A 337 5.84 -17.68 -10.24
N ASP A 338 6.68 -18.70 -10.39
CA ASP A 338 6.73 -19.51 -11.61
C ASP A 338 5.39 -20.22 -11.84
N SER A 339 4.80 -20.80 -10.79
CA SER A 339 3.47 -21.41 -10.84
C SER A 339 2.41 -20.42 -11.34
N PHE A 340 2.39 -19.19 -10.80
CA PHE A 340 1.42 -18.18 -11.21
C PHE A 340 1.63 -17.72 -12.66
N LEU A 341 2.87 -17.48 -13.07
CA LEU A 341 3.18 -17.06 -14.44
C LEU A 341 2.90 -18.15 -15.47
N ASN A 342 3.06 -19.43 -15.09
CA ASN A 342 2.66 -20.57 -15.92
C ASN A 342 1.14 -20.68 -16.05
N THR A 343 0.37 -20.33 -15.02
CA THR A 343 -1.10 -20.28 -15.09
C THR A 343 -1.58 -19.12 -15.96
N TYR A 344 -0.88 -17.98 -15.95
CA TYR A 344 -1.23 -16.76 -16.70
C TYR A 344 -0.09 -16.36 -17.66
N PRO A 345 0.15 -17.13 -18.74
CA PRO A 345 1.29 -16.92 -19.64
C PRO A 345 1.26 -15.57 -20.36
N GLY A 346 0.08 -14.97 -20.57
CA GLY A 346 -0.04 -13.63 -21.15
C GLY A 346 0.59 -12.55 -20.25
N VAL A 347 0.52 -12.72 -18.93
CA VAL A 347 1.17 -11.81 -17.96
C VAL A 347 2.68 -11.89 -18.09
N GLN A 348 3.23 -13.09 -18.19
CA GLN A 348 4.66 -13.30 -18.39
C GLN A 348 5.13 -12.67 -19.71
N LYS A 349 4.39 -12.91 -20.80
CA LYS A 349 4.69 -12.32 -22.12
C LYS A 349 4.68 -10.79 -22.08
N PHE A 350 3.70 -10.20 -21.41
CA PHE A 350 3.63 -8.75 -21.25
C PHE A 350 4.83 -8.19 -20.49
N ILE A 351 5.20 -8.77 -19.35
CA ILE A 351 6.36 -8.34 -18.56
C ILE A 351 7.63 -8.36 -19.43
N THR A 352 7.90 -9.48 -20.11
CA THR A 352 9.08 -9.63 -20.98
C THR A 352 9.07 -8.61 -22.11
N THR A 353 7.93 -8.48 -22.81
CA THR A 353 7.81 -7.57 -23.96
C THR A 353 8.00 -6.12 -23.52
N THR A 354 7.40 -5.72 -22.41
CA THR A 354 7.56 -4.37 -21.85
C THR A 354 9.01 -4.06 -21.52
N VAL A 355 9.72 -4.99 -20.87
CA VAL A 355 11.14 -4.80 -20.53
C VAL A 355 11.99 -4.68 -21.80
N LEU A 356 11.79 -5.56 -22.79
CA LEU A 356 12.52 -5.51 -24.06
C LEU A 356 12.26 -4.20 -24.82
N THR A 357 11.00 -3.75 -24.90
CA THR A 357 10.65 -2.46 -25.52
C THR A 357 11.29 -1.29 -24.75
N ALA A 358 11.29 -1.34 -23.41
CA ALA A 358 11.90 -0.29 -22.60
C ALA A 358 13.43 -0.20 -22.77
N HIS A 359 14.12 -1.33 -22.96
CA HIS A 359 15.55 -1.34 -23.33
C HIS A 359 15.78 -0.82 -24.75
N ARG A 360 14.93 -1.19 -25.71
CA ARG A 360 15.04 -0.74 -27.10
C ARG A 360 14.84 0.78 -27.24
N GLU A 361 13.85 1.32 -26.53
CA GLU A 361 13.39 2.70 -26.72
C GLU A 361 13.93 3.65 -25.62
N GLY A 362 14.44 3.13 -24.51
CA GLY A 362 14.85 3.93 -23.36
C GLY A 362 13.70 4.63 -22.63
N GLN A 363 12.45 4.26 -22.96
CA GLN A 363 11.23 4.88 -22.45
C GLN A 363 10.07 3.88 -22.42
N ILE A 364 9.00 4.23 -21.70
CA ILE A 364 7.71 3.52 -21.72
C ILE A 364 6.57 4.50 -21.95
N GLN A 365 5.45 3.97 -22.45
CA GLN A 365 4.24 4.72 -22.74
C GLN A 365 3.03 4.11 -22.02
N THR A 366 2.19 4.94 -21.40
CA THR A 366 0.93 4.55 -20.75
C THR A 366 -0.22 4.45 -21.77
N LEU A 367 -1.42 4.10 -21.30
CA LEU A 367 -2.62 3.94 -22.12
C LEU A 367 -2.92 5.13 -23.04
N ASN A 368 -2.91 6.36 -22.50
CA ASN A 368 -3.22 7.58 -23.26
C ASN A 368 -1.97 8.26 -23.84
N GLY A 369 -0.85 7.56 -23.85
CA GLY A 369 0.34 8.01 -24.55
C GLY A 369 1.35 8.80 -23.73
N HIS A 370 1.19 8.91 -22.41
CA HIS A 370 2.16 9.60 -21.56
C HIS A 370 3.48 8.82 -21.50
N ILE A 371 4.58 9.53 -21.77
CA ILE A 371 5.92 8.94 -21.87
C ILE A 371 6.67 9.11 -20.56
N ARG A 372 7.30 8.04 -20.08
CA ARG A 372 8.30 8.09 -19.02
C ARG A 372 9.64 7.60 -19.54
N LEU A 373 10.64 8.47 -19.44
CA LEU A 373 12.02 8.14 -19.77
C LEU A 373 12.65 7.28 -18.67
N LEU A 374 13.44 6.28 -19.09
CA LEU A 374 14.19 5.38 -18.21
C LEU A 374 15.67 5.42 -18.61
N PRO A 375 16.42 6.47 -18.21
CA PRO A 375 17.80 6.68 -18.68
C PRO A 375 18.76 5.53 -18.37
N ALA A 376 18.49 4.77 -17.29
CA ALA A 376 19.29 3.61 -16.92
C ALA A 376 19.20 2.45 -17.93
N LEU A 377 18.19 2.44 -18.80
CA LEU A 377 18.03 1.44 -19.87
C LEU A 377 18.62 1.92 -21.21
N ASN A 378 19.10 3.16 -21.29
CA ASN A 378 19.62 3.76 -22.52
C ASN A 378 21.09 3.38 -22.82
N SER A 379 21.61 2.31 -22.21
CA SER A 379 22.98 1.86 -22.45
C SER A 379 23.07 1.13 -23.79
N LYS A 380 23.98 1.56 -24.66
CA LYS A 380 24.30 0.95 -25.98
C LYS A 380 24.88 -0.48 -25.92
N THR A 381 24.66 -1.23 -24.84
CA THR A 381 24.97 -2.65 -24.77
C THR A 381 23.89 -3.41 -25.52
N VAL A 382 24.23 -3.86 -26.72
CA VAL A 382 23.40 -4.69 -27.60
C VAL A 382 22.89 -5.90 -26.81
N PHE A 383 21.59 -5.96 -26.56
CA PHE A 383 20.92 -7.22 -26.23
C PHE A 383 20.83 -8.02 -27.54
N ASP A 384 21.61 -9.10 -27.66
CA ASP A 384 21.46 -10.03 -28.78
C ASP A 384 20.06 -10.64 -28.76
N SER A 385 19.32 -10.46 -29.86
CA SER A 385 17.93 -10.89 -30.05
C SER A 385 17.70 -12.40 -29.92
N ASP A 386 18.77 -13.19 -29.96
CA ASP A 386 18.72 -14.66 -30.00
C ASP A 386 18.90 -15.31 -28.62
N THR A 387 19.09 -14.52 -27.56
CA THR A 387 19.07 -15.05 -26.19
C THR A 387 17.63 -15.00 -25.63
N PRO A 388 17.04 -16.15 -25.25
CA PRO A 388 15.78 -16.15 -24.52
C PRO A 388 15.95 -15.28 -23.27
N TYR A 389 15.09 -14.27 -23.10
CA TYR A 389 14.99 -13.57 -21.82
C TYR A 389 14.48 -14.57 -20.80
N GLU A 390 15.42 -15.25 -20.12
CA GLU A 390 15.08 -16.14 -19.03
C GLU A 390 14.48 -15.27 -17.92
N LEU A 391 13.19 -15.47 -17.64
CA LEU A 391 12.54 -15.01 -16.41
C LEU A 391 13.09 -15.69 -15.14
N ASN A 392 14.29 -16.28 -15.22
CA ASN A 392 15.04 -16.68 -14.06
C ASN A 392 15.32 -15.41 -13.24
N CYS A 393 14.87 -15.38 -12.00
CA CYS A 393 15.14 -14.32 -11.02
C CYS A 393 16.64 -14.07 -10.71
N ASN A 394 17.54 -14.66 -11.51
CA ASN A 394 18.88 -14.17 -11.72
C ASN A 394 18.88 -13.07 -12.77
N TRP A 395 18.35 -11.90 -12.38
CA TRP A 395 18.53 -10.67 -13.14
C TRP A 395 20.02 -10.53 -13.53
N SER A 396 20.26 -10.31 -14.83
CA SER A 396 21.54 -10.22 -15.57
C SER A 396 22.88 -10.35 -14.80
N LYS A 397 23.61 -11.45 -15.01
CA LYS A 397 24.93 -11.73 -14.40
C LYS A 397 26.12 -10.94 -14.97
N LYS A 398 25.93 -9.88 -15.77
CA LYS A 398 27.04 -9.31 -16.56
C LYS A 398 27.09 -7.79 -16.70
N HIS A 399 26.74 -7.05 -15.65
CA HIS A 399 27.03 -5.61 -15.58
C HIS A 399 27.75 -5.25 -14.29
N ASP A 400 28.56 -4.19 -14.34
CA ASP A 400 29.10 -3.55 -13.13
C ASP A 400 27.97 -3.38 -12.10
N LEU A 401 28.24 -3.80 -10.86
CA LEU A 401 27.20 -3.98 -9.83
C LEU A 401 26.33 -2.74 -9.59
N ARG A 402 26.83 -1.54 -9.89
CA ARG A 402 26.09 -0.27 -9.71
C ARG A 402 25.08 -0.02 -10.85
N ASP A 403 25.46 -0.31 -12.08
CA ASP A 403 24.58 -0.22 -13.25
C ASP A 403 23.53 -1.32 -13.22
N HIS A 404 23.91 -2.50 -12.73
CA HIS A 404 23.00 -3.63 -12.58
C HIS A 404 21.76 -3.32 -11.70
N PHE A 405 21.94 -2.72 -10.51
CA PHE A 405 20.81 -2.34 -9.66
C PHE A 405 19.95 -1.22 -10.26
N ALA A 406 20.58 -0.28 -10.99
CA ALA A 406 19.86 0.80 -11.66
C ALA A 406 19.00 0.26 -12.81
N VAL A 407 19.54 -0.67 -13.60
CA VAL A 407 18.83 -1.39 -14.67
C VAL A 407 17.67 -2.19 -14.09
N ILE A 408 17.88 -3.05 -13.08
CA ILE A 408 16.80 -3.82 -12.44
C ILE A 408 15.69 -2.90 -11.93
N LYS A 409 16.07 -1.79 -11.28
CA LYS A 409 15.11 -0.81 -10.79
C LYS A 409 14.32 -0.20 -11.95
N ALA A 410 14.97 0.12 -13.07
CA ALA A 410 14.33 0.67 -14.24
C ALA A 410 13.42 -0.33 -14.97
N GLU A 411 13.80 -1.60 -15.07
CA GLU A 411 12.95 -2.68 -15.61
C GLU A 411 11.67 -2.85 -14.78
N ARG A 412 11.80 -2.87 -13.45
CA ARG A 412 10.63 -2.90 -12.55
C ARG A 412 9.77 -1.65 -12.70
N GLN A 413 10.40 -0.49 -12.86
CA GLN A 413 9.69 0.76 -13.10
C GLN A 413 8.96 0.73 -14.46
N ALA A 414 9.51 0.11 -15.49
CA ALA A 414 8.89 0.03 -16.81
C ALA A 414 7.49 -0.62 -16.72
N VAL A 415 7.43 -1.84 -16.17
CA VAL A 415 6.17 -2.59 -16.00
C VAL A 415 5.21 -1.84 -15.08
N ASN A 416 5.71 -1.39 -13.92
CA ASN A 416 4.90 -0.73 -12.92
C ASN A 416 4.25 0.56 -13.45
N ASN A 417 5.00 1.40 -14.19
CA ASN A 417 4.45 2.66 -14.70
C ASN A 417 3.38 2.47 -15.76
N ILE A 418 3.48 1.46 -16.63
CA ILE A 418 2.43 1.21 -17.62
C ILE A 418 1.09 1.00 -16.89
N ILE A 419 1.09 0.19 -15.84
CA ILE A 419 -0.14 -0.12 -15.11
C ILE A 419 -0.57 1.04 -14.21
N GLN A 420 0.30 1.52 -13.31
CA GLN A 420 -0.04 2.59 -12.38
C GLN A 420 -0.32 3.93 -13.07
N GLY A 421 0.41 4.23 -14.15
CA GLY A 421 0.21 5.44 -14.93
C GLY A 421 -1.13 5.41 -15.66
N SER A 422 -1.45 4.29 -16.31
CA SER A 422 -2.77 4.11 -16.96
C SER A 422 -3.91 4.12 -15.94
N ALA A 423 -3.72 3.55 -14.75
CA ALA A 423 -4.70 3.63 -13.66
C ALA A 423 -4.93 5.07 -13.23
N SER A 424 -3.85 5.85 -13.09
CA SER A 424 -3.96 7.28 -12.78
C SER A 424 -4.67 8.05 -13.89
N GLU A 425 -4.43 7.75 -15.16
CA GLU A 425 -5.11 8.40 -16.28
C GLU A 425 -6.61 8.13 -16.26
N ILE A 426 -7.02 6.88 -16.03
CA ILE A 426 -8.42 6.49 -15.90
C ILE A 426 -9.09 7.21 -14.73
N ALA A 427 -8.43 7.27 -13.56
CA ALA A 427 -8.96 7.99 -12.42
C ALA A 427 -9.18 9.48 -12.75
N LYS A 428 -8.24 10.12 -13.46
CA LYS A 428 -8.36 11.53 -13.88
C LYS A 428 -9.48 11.74 -14.90
N ILE A 429 -9.63 10.84 -15.88
CA ILE A 429 -10.72 10.92 -16.86
C ILE A 429 -12.06 10.75 -16.15
N ALA A 430 -12.17 9.78 -15.25
CA ALA A 430 -13.37 9.56 -14.44
C ALA A 430 -13.70 10.81 -13.60
N MET A 431 -12.71 11.44 -12.96
CA MET A 431 -12.91 12.70 -12.23
C MET A 431 -13.51 13.80 -13.12
N LEU A 432 -12.94 14.02 -14.32
CA LEU A 432 -13.43 15.06 -15.23
C LEU A 432 -14.81 14.73 -15.80
N ALA A 433 -15.05 13.46 -16.16
CA ALA A 433 -16.33 13.01 -16.69
C ALA A 433 -17.44 13.14 -15.64
N VAL A 434 -17.18 12.75 -14.39
CA VAL A 434 -18.14 12.89 -13.28
C VAL A 434 -18.42 14.36 -12.98
N ASP A 435 -17.40 15.20 -12.94
CA ASP A 435 -17.55 16.65 -12.75
C ASP A 435 -18.44 17.27 -13.84
N GLN A 436 -18.18 16.94 -15.11
CA GLN A 436 -19.02 17.40 -16.23
C GLN A 436 -20.46 16.86 -16.14
N ALA A 437 -20.63 15.60 -15.76
CA ALA A 437 -21.95 14.97 -15.62
C ALA A 437 -22.77 15.60 -14.50
N ILE A 438 -22.14 15.93 -13.36
CA ILE A 438 -22.78 16.64 -12.24
C ILE A 438 -23.23 18.04 -12.68
N HIS A 439 -22.34 18.81 -13.32
CA HIS A 439 -22.67 20.16 -13.80
C HIS A 439 -23.78 20.18 -14.87
N SER A 440 -23.89 19.11 -15.67
CA SER A 440 -24.91 18.99 -16.71
C SER A 440 -26.22 18.38 -16.19
N SER A 441 -26.26 17.93 -14.93
CA SER A 441 -27.44 17.29 -14.35
C SER A 441 -28.39 18.32 -13.74
N ASN A 442 -29.70 18.07 -13.85
CA ASN A 442 -30.74 18.86 -13.16
C ASN A 442 -31.07 18.28 -11.77
N ILE A 443 -30.11 17.64 -11.12
CA ILE A 443 -30.29 17.06 -9.78
C ILE A 443 -30.24 18.22 -8.76
N PRO A 444 -31.23 18.35 -7.86
CA PRO A 444 -31.24 19.44 -6.89
C PRO A 444 -30.06 19.31 -5.91
N GLY A 445 -29.41 20.43 -5.59
CA GLY A 445 -28.27 20.48 -4.66
C GLY A 445 -26.93 20.46 -5.37
N TYR A 446 -25.90 19.96 -4.68
CA TYR A 446 -24.54 19.86 -5.22
C TYR A 446 -23.89 18.53 -4.85
N ALA A 447 -22.93 18.13 -5.69
CA ALA A 447 -22.01 17.04 -5.44
C ALA A 447 -20.61 17.56 -5.74
N HIS A 448 -19.78 17.74 -4.71
CA HIS A 448 -18.42 18.22 -4.87
C HIS A 448 -17.45 17.09 -4.57
N LEU A 449 -16.47 16.87 -5.45
CA LEU A 449 -15.33 16.02 -5.12
C LEU A 449 -14.65 16.64 -3.88
N VAL A 450 -14.13 15.83 -2.96
CA VAL A 450 -13.45 16.33 -1.74
C VAL A 450 -12.14 15.61 -1.46
N LEU A 451 -11.96 14.39 -1.98
CA LEU A 451 -10.70 13.68 -1.92
C LEU A 451 -10.59 12.68 -3.07
N HIS A 452 -9.43 12.65 -3.70
CA HIS A 452 -8.98 11.56 -4.55
C HIS A 452 -7.94 10.71 -3.79
N GLU A 453 -8.27 9.45 -3.54
CA GLU A 453 -7.41 8.44 -2.92
C GLU A 453 -7.15 7.32 -3.95
N HIS A 454 -6.15 7.53 -4.81
CA HIS A 454 -5.77 6.58 -5.87
C HIS A 454 -6.92 6.21 -6.83
N ASP A 455 -7.57 5.06 -6.61
CA ASP A 455 -8.70 4.53 -7.37
C ASP A 455 -10.06 4.85 -6.73
N GLU A 456 -10.07 5.55 -5.59
CA GLU A 456 -11.25 6.00 -4.85
C GLU A 456 -11.47 7.52 -5.00
N LEU A 457 -12.68 7.91 -5.39
CA LEU A 457 -13.14 9.29 -5.48
C LEU A 457 -14.22 9.55 -4.43
N ILE A 458 -13.98 10.49 -3.53
CA ILE A 458 -14.88 10.81 -2.42
C ILE A 458 -15.52 12.16 -2.67
N TYR A 459 -16.85 12.20 -2.65
CA TYR A 459 -17.68 13.37 -2.86
C TYR A 459 -18.44 13.73 -1.58
N GLU A 460 -18.62 15.03 -1.36
CA GLU A 460 -19.58 15.60 -0.43
C GLU A 460 -20.86 15.95 -1.20
N ILE A 461 -22.01 15.48 -0.74
CA ILE A 461 -23.30 15.72 -1.39
C ILE A 461 -24.30 16.33 -0.42
N PHE A 462 -24.98 17.37 -0.89
CA PHE A 462 -26.06 18.05 -0.17
C PHE A 462 -27.15 18.49 -1.16
N PRO A 463 -28.45 18.37 -0.81
CA PRO A 463 -28.98 17.79 0.42
C PRO A 463 -28.98 16.25 0.38
N GLU A 464 -29.17 15.61 1.54
CA GLU A 464 -29.23 14.16 1.68
C GLU A 464 -30.22 13.48 0.72
N SER A 465 -31.32 14.15 0.37
CA SER A 465 -32.33 13.62 -0.57
C SER A 465 -31.78 13.33 -1.98
N SER A 466 -30.70 14.01 -2.38
CA SER A 466 -30.11 13.89 -3.73
C SER A 466 -28.99 12.84 -3.81
N VAL A 467 -28.58 12.27 -2.67
CA VAL A 467 -27.43 11.36 -2.54
C VAL A 467 -27.60 10.12 -3.44
N LYS A 468 -28.81 9.55 -3.52
CA LYS A 468 -29.06 8.38 -4.38
C LYS A 468 -28.91 8.72 -5.87
N GLN A 469 -29.41 9.88 -6.30
CA GLN A 469 -29.35 10.31 -7.70
C GLN A 469 -27.92 10.61 -8.13
N PHE A 470 -27.19 11.40 -7.32
CA PHE A 470 -25.78 11.66 -7.56
C PHE A 470 -24.91 10.40 -7.47
N GLY A 471 -25.17 9.51 -6.51
CA GLY A 471 -24.47 8.24 -6.38
C GLY A 471 -24.60 7.37 -7.64
N ALA A 472 -25.83 7.20 -8.15
CA ALA A 472 -26.08 6.47 -9.39
C ALA A 472 -25.35 7.09 -10.60
N LEU A 473 -25.39 8.43 -10.70
CA LEU A 473 -24.69 9.19 -11.75
C LEU A 473 -23.17 9.00 -11.68
N ILE A 474 -22.58 9.08 -10.48
CA ILE A 474 -21.15 8.88 -10.23
C ILE A 474 -20.75 7.46 -10.68
N ARG A 475 -21.47 6.43 -10.21
CA ARG A 475 -21.17 5.03 -10.57
C ARG A 475 -21.27 4.80 -12.07
N GLN A 476 -22.35 5.25 -12.71
CA GLN A 476 -22.54 5.08 -14.15
C GLN A 476 -21.42 5.76 -14.95
N THR A 477 -21.12 7.01 -14.61
CA THR A 477 -20.09 7.79 -15.31
C THR A 477 -18.71 7.19 -15.12
N MET A 478 -18.33 6.80 -13.89
CA MET A 478 -17.06 6.16 -13.63
C MET A 478 -16.93 4.81 -14.37
N SER A 479 -17.95 3.94 -14.35
CA SER A 479 -17.92 2.66 -15.09
C SER A 479 -17.78 2.83 -16.61
N ASN A 480 -18.42 3.87 -17.17
CA ASN A 480 -18.34 4.20 -18.59
C ASN A 480 -16.96 4.73 -19.02
N THR A 481 -16.06 5.05 -18.09
CA THR A 481 -14.66 5.45 -18.39
C THR A 481 -13.94 4.40 -19.22
N SER A 482 -14.31 3.11 -19.08
CA SER A 482 -13.80 2.02 -19.92
C SER A 482 -14.01 2.28 -21.42
N LYS A 483 -15.20 2.74 -21.82
CA LYS A 483 -15.55 3.09 -23.21
C LYS A 483 -14.76 4.32 -23.67
N HIS A 484 -14.67 5.35 -22.84
CA HIS A 484 -13.92 6.57 -23.15
C HIS A 484 -12.43 6.31 -23.40
N CYS A 485 -11.86 5.33 -22.71
CA CYS A 485 -10.46 4.93 -22.86
C CYS A 485 -10.26 3.77 -23.85
N ASN A 486 -11.31 3.34 -24.57
CA ASN A 486 -11.30 2.22 -25.52
C ASN A 486 -10.72 0.92 -24.95
N ILE A 487 -11.09 0.60 -23.70
CA ILE A 487 -10.63 -0.59 -22.97
C ILE A 487 -11.73 -1.64 -23.02
N ASN A 488 -11.42 -2.82 -23.57
CA ASN A 488 -12.35 -3.95 -23.69
C ASN A 488 -12.47 -4.77 -22.38
N ILE A 489 -12.39 -4.11 -21.22
CA ILE A 489 -12.62 -4.74 -19.92
C ILE A 489 -13.55 -3.85 -19.08
N PRO A 490 -14.56 -4.40 -18.40
CA PRO A 490 -15.44 -3.61 -17.55
C PRO A 490 -14.66 -3.07 -16.34
N LEU A 491 -14.99 -1.84 -15.93
CA LEU A 491 -14.44 -1.16 -14.76
C LEU A 491 -15.55 -0.92 -13.72
N PRO A 492 -16.00 -1.97 -13.00
CA PRO A 492 -17.06 -1.82 -11.99
C PRO A 492 -16.61 -0.91 -10.84
N VAL A 493 -17.59 -0.20 -10.27
CA VAL A 493 -17.37 0.79 -9.21
C VAL A 493 -18.23 0.46 -8.01
N LYS A 494 -17.59 0.36 -6.84
CA LYS A 494 -18.24 0.15 -5.57
C LYS A 494 -18.56 1.50 -4.93
N LEU A 495 -19.84 1.71 -4.62
CA LEU A 495 -20.28 2.89 -3.88
C LEU A 495 -20.36 2.62 -2.38
N ARG A 496 -19.93 3.59 -1.57
CA ARG A 496 -20.12 3.59 -0.11
C ARG A 496 -20.56 4.97 0.35
N ILE A 497 -21.43 5.04 1.35
CA ILE A 497 -21.96 6.29 1.88
C ILE A 497 -21.84 6.38 3.39
N GLY A 498 -21.74 7.59 3.95
CA GLY A 498 -21.79 7.78 5.39
C GLY A 498 -21.63 9.24 5.81
N ASN A 499 -21.83 9.47 7.11
CA ASN A 499 -21.68 10.80 7.73
C ASN A 499 -20.22 11.21 7.90
N ASN A 500 -19.31 10.23 7.98
CA ASN A 500 -17.88 10.44 8.12
C ASN A 500 -17.10 9.44 7.25
N TRP A 501 -15.82 9.71 7.03
CA TRP A 501 -14.96 8.92 6.13
C TRP A 501 -14.62 7.51 6.68
N SER A 502 -14.72 7.28 8.00
CA SER A 502 -14.46 5.95 8.59
C SER A 502 -15.63 5.00 8.42
N ASP A 503 -16.86 5.48 8.59
CA ASP A 503 -18.07 4.65 8.70
C ASP A 503 -18.88 4.57 7.39
N LEU A 504 -18.18 4.56 6.24
CA LEU A 504 -18.81 4.44 4.93
C LEU A 504 -19.38 3.01 4.72
N LYS A 505 -20.69 2.91 4.52
CA LYS A 505 -21.42 1.66 4.27
C LYS A 505 -21.68 1.48 2.77
N GLN A 506 -21.47 0.27 2.28
CA GLN A 506 -21.71 -0.04 0.87
C GLN A 506 -23.19 0.11 0.51
N VAL A 507 -23.46 0.63 -0.69
CA VAL A 507 -24.81 0.74 -1.26
C VAL A 507 -24.86 0.19 -2.69
N ASN A 508 -26.04 -0.28 -3.08
CA ASN A 508 -26.33 -0.78 -4.41
C ASN A 508 -27.38 0.13 -5.04
N TRP A 509 -26.96 1.20 -5.70
CA TRP A 509 -27.83 2.18 -6.35
C TRP A 509 -27.49 2.34 -7.79
#